data_AF-A0A7V9HPY6-F1
#
_entry.id   AF-A0A7V9HPY6-F1
#
_cell.length_a   1.000
_cell.length_b   1.000
_cell.length_c   1.000
_cell.angle_alpha   90.00
_cell.angle_beta   90.00
_cell.angle_gamma   90.00
#
_symmetry.space_group_name_H-M   'P 1'
#
loop_
_entity.id
_entity.type
_entity.pdbx_description
1 polymer ?
#
loop_
_entity_poly.entity_id
_entity_poly.type
_entity_poly.pdbx_seq_one_letter_code
_entity_poly.pdbx_strand_id
1 'polypeptide(L)'
;MSAGAQGPDDAALDRILAEQIYTGESYKPFAEMTLAEVEARAEELRGAAGFGPTQKVASVAAVWKGLAEAMERGSAATVAELDRETLRSRADRLWVVPPGGSFL
;
A
#
# COMPACT_ATOMS: atom_id res chain seq x y z
N MET A 1 17.83 -21.64 -19.44
CA MET A 1 16.95 -20.47 -19.18
C MET A 1 15.67 -21.04 -18.59
N SER A 2 15.66 -21.26 -17.27
CA SER A 2 14.46 -21.76 -16.60
C SER A 2 13.65 -20.54 -16.17
N ALA A 3 12.46 -20.38 -16.74
CA ALA A 3 11.43 -19.54 -16.15
C ALA A 3 11.11 -20.15 -14.78
N GLY A 4 11.71 -19.60 -13.72
CA GLY A 4 11.35 -19.97 -12.36
C GLY A 4 9.87 -19.69 -12.20
N ALA A 5 9.09 -20.71 -11.83
CA ALA A 5 7.68 -20.53 -11.54
C ALA A 5 7.54 -19.36 -10.55
N GLN A 6 6.81 -18.31 -10.92
CA GLN A 6 6.40 -17.25 -9.99
C GLN A 6 5.77 -17.93 -8.78
N GLY A 7 6.39 -17.75 -7.61
CA GLY A 7 5.90 -18.38 -6.38
C GLY A 7 4.49 -17.89 -6.03
N PRO A 8 3.75 -18.59 -5.16
CA PRO A 8 2.43 -18.13 -4.70
C PRO A 8 2.47 -16.70 -4.13
N ASP A 9 3.61 -16.29 -3.56
CA ASP A 9 3.83 -14.95 -3.00
C ASP A 9 3.97 -13.87 -4.09
N ASP A 10 4.46 -14.22 -5.29
CA ASP A 10 4.51 -13.29 -6.42
C ASP A 10 3.13 -13.00 -6.97
N ALA A 11 2.30 -14.03 -7.12
CA ALA A 11 0.91 -13.86 -7.55
C ALA A 11 0.06 -13.11 -6.50
N ALA A 12 0.40 -13.21 -5.22
CA ALA A 12 -0.23 -12.40 -4.17
C ALA A 12 0.19 -10.93 -4.29
N LEU A 13 1.49 -10.65 -4.45
CA LEU A 13 1.99 -9.30 -4.63
C LEU A 13 1.45 -8.64 -5.90
N ASP A 14 1.39 -9.36 -7.02
CA ASP A 14 0.87 -8.84 -8.28
C ASP A 14 -0.62 -8.45 -8.17
N ARG A 15 -1.41 -9.22 -7.40
CA ARG A 15 -2.81 -8.85 -7.09
C ARG A 15 -2.88 -7.57 -6.26
N ILE A 16 -2.03 -7.45 -5.25
CA ILE A 16 -1.95 -6.26 -4.40
C ILE A 16 -1.56 -5.01 -5.21
N LEU A 17 -0.61 -5.15 -6.13
CA LEU A 17 -0.18 -4.06 -7.02
C LEU A 17 -1.29 -3.62 -8.00
N ALA A 18 -2.19 -4.54 -8.36
CA ALA A 18 -3.34 -4.27 -9.21
C ALA A 18 -4.57 -3.70 -8.47
N GLU A 19 -4.58 -3.74 -7.12
CA GLU A 19 -5.68 -3.19 -6.30
C GLU A 19 -5.92 -1.73 -6.65
N GLN A 20 -7.19 -1.35 -6.82
CA GLN A 20 -7.57 0.00 -7.19
C GLN A 20 -7.68 0.88 -5.95
N ILE A 21 -6.91 1.95 -5.90
CA ILE A 21 -6.92 2.94 -4.82
C ILE A 21 -7.58 4.22 -5.32
N TYR A 22 -8.54 4.70 -4.55
CA TYR A 22 -9.16 6.00 -4.79
C TYR A 22 -8.24 7.12 -4.27
N THR A 23 -7.87 8.06 -5.14
CA THR A 23 -6.97 9.19 -4.80
C THR A 23 -7.71 10.50 -4.52
N GLY A 24 -9.03 10.46 -4.35
CA GLY A 24 -9.89 11.64 -4.21
C GLY A 24 -10.46 12.16 -5.54
N GLU A 25 -9.81 11.85 -6.67
CA GLU A 25 -10.27 12.25 -8.01
C GLU A 25 -10.68 11.05 -8.87
N SER A 26 -9.89 9.97 -8.82
CA SER A 26 -10.10 8.77 -9.62
C SER A 26 -9.59 7.53 -8.89
N TYR A 27 -9.90 6.35 -9.45
CA TYR A 27 -9.28 5.10 -9.06
C TYR A 27 -8.09 4.82 -9.96
N LYS A 28 -6.98 4.35 -9.37
CA LYS A 28 -5.83 3.83 -10.12
C LYS A 28 -5.22 2.62 -9.42
N PRO A 29 -4.46 1.77 -10.14
CA PRO A 29 -3.72 0.69 -9.52
C PRO A 29 -2.77 1.20 -8.43
N PHE A 30 -2.64 0.44 -7.34
CA PHE A 30 -1.71 0.73 -6.26
C PHE A 30 -0.27 0.89 -6.77
N ALA A 31 0.12 0.05 -7.73
CA ALA A 31 1.39 0.14 -8.45
C ALA A 31 1.70 1.53 -9.06
N GLU A 32 0.67 2.24 -9.50
CA GLU A 32 0.78 3.53 -10.20
C GLU A 32 0.73 4.73 -9.25
N MET A 33 0.56 4.50 -7.94
CA MET A 33 0.56 5.60 -6.98
C MET A 33 1.92 6.26 -6.91
N THR A 34 1.91 7.59 -7.00
CA THR A 34 3.09 8.44 -6.86
C THR A 34 3.43 8.67 -5.39
N LEU A 35 4.67 9.10 -5.11
CA LEU A 35 5.09 9.46 -3.74
C LEU A 35 4.11 10.45 -3.07
N ALA A 36 3.74 11.52 -3.78
CA ALA A 36 2.83 12.53 -3.26
C ALA A 36 1.44 11.96 -2.90
N GLU A 37 0.93 11.02 -3.70
CA GLU A 37 -0.36 10.35 -3.43
C GLU A 37 -0.26 9.41 -2.23
N VAL A 38 0.86 8.68 -2.09
CA VAL A 38 1.13 7.81 -0.94
C VAL A 38 1.24 8.63 0.35
N GLU A 39 1.92 9.78 0.31
CA GLU A 39 2.01 10.72 1.44
C GLU A 39 0.65 11.30 1.82
N ALA A 40 -0.13 11.77 0.83
CA ALA A 40 -1.47 12.29 1.05
C ALA A 40 -2.37 11.24 1.71
N ARG A 41 -2.30 9.99 1.25
CA ARG A 41 -3.06 8.87 1.83
C ARG A 41 -2.62 8.55 3.26
N ALA A 42 -1.32 8.59 3.54
CA ALA A 42 -0.80 8.39 4.90
C ALA A 42 -1.34 9.45 5.87
N GLU A 43 -1.39 10.72 5.44
CA GLU A 43 -1.91 11.82 6.26
C GLU A 43 -3.43 11.75 6.42
N GLU A 44 -4.18 11.38 5.38
CA GLU A 44 -5.63 11.16 5.45
C GLU A 44 -5.96 10.08 6.50
N LEU A 45 -5.28 8.93 6.42
CA LEU A 45 -5.45 7.82 7.37
C LEU A 45 -5.05 8.25 8.79
N ARG A 46 -4.01 9.06 8.92
CA ARG A 46 -3.59 9.61 10.22
C ARG A 46 -4.63 10.56 10.78
N GLY A 47 -5.21 11.43 9.97
CA GLY A 47 -6.29 12.34 10.36
C GLY A 47 -7.56 11.61 10.77
N ALA A 48 -7.84 10.46 10.14
CA ALA A 48 -8.95 9.57 10.50
C ALA A 48 -8.69 8.73 11.76
N ALA A 49 -7.43 8.61 12.20
CA ALA A 49 -7.07 7.87 13.40
C ALA A 49 -7.40 8.67 14.67
N GLY A 50 -8.60 8.42 15.22
CA GLY A 50 -9.06 8.95 16.51
C GLY A 50 -8.83 8.01 17.71
N PHE A 51 -9.49 8.30 18.83
CA PHE A 51 -9.53 7.42 20.01
C PHE A 51 -10.53 6.27 19.83
N GLY A 52 -10.19 5.06 20.29
CA GLY A 52 -11.07 3.89 20.28
C GLY A 52 -10.88 2.97 19.05
N PRO A 53 -11.94 2.38 18.46
CA PRO A 53 -11.83 1.37 17.39
C PRO A 53 -11.03 1.80 16.15
N THR A 54 -10.84 3.10 15.93
CA THR A 54 -10.06 3.70 14.84
C THR A 54 -8.54 3.64 15.08
N GLN A 55 -8.07 3.13 16.22
CA GLN A 55 -6.64 2.92 16.48
C GLN A 55 -5.98 1.95 15.49
N LYS A 56 -6.75 1.02 14.90
CA LYS A 56 -6.26 0.16 13.80
C LYS A 56 -5.90 0.95 12.54
N VAL A 57 -6.53 2.11 12.33
CA VAL A 57 -6.21 3.03 11.24
C VAL A 57 -4.84 3.67 11.46
N ALA A 58 -4.45 3.92 12.72
CA ALA A 58 -3.13 4.47 13.05
C ALA A 58 -1.99 3.54 12.62
N SER A 59 -2.12 2.23 12.83
CA SER A 59 -1.12 1.26 12.37
C SER A 59 -1.01 1.22 10.85
N VAL A 60 -2.13 1.41 10.13
CA VAL A 60 -2.11 1.43 8.66
C VAL A 60 -1.52 2.75 8.15
N ALA A 61 -1.87 3.89 8.74
CA ALA A 61 -1.22 5.17 8.45
C ALA A 61 0.31 5.09 8.60
N ALA A 62 0.81 4.40 9.64
CA ALA A 62 2.24 4.19 9.84
C ALA A 62 2.88 3.33 8.75
N VAL A 63 2.17 2.32 8.24
CA VAL A 63 2.66 1.48 7.13
C VAL A 63 2.71 2.28 5.83
N TRP A 64 1.69 3.09 5.54
CA TRP A 64 1.67 4.00 4.40
C TRP A 64 2.80 5.04 4.46
N LYS A 65 3.05 5.60 5.64
CA LYS A 65 4.22 6.46 5.85
C LYS A 65 5.54 5.73 5.57
N GLY A 66 5.70 4.51 6.08
CA GLY A 66 6.88 3.68 5.84
C GLY A 66 7.05 3.24 4.37
N LEU A 67 5.99 3.31 3.56
CA LEU A 67 6.03 3.14 2.11
C LEU A 67 6.54 4.41 1.43
N ALA A 68 6.00 5.58 1.76
CA ALA A 68 6.49 6.87 1.25
C ALA A 68 8.00 7.05 1.53
N GLU A 69 8.44 6.78 2.75
CA GLU A 69 9.86 6.82 3.12
C GLU A 69 10.72 5.83 2.32
N ALA A 70 10.16 4.67 1.94
CA ALA A 70 10.88 3.72 1.09
C ALA A 70 10.99 4.22 -0.35
N MET A 71 9.92 4.83 -0.89
CA MET A 71 9.93 5.46 -2.22
C MET A 71 10.92 6.61 -2.28
N GLU A 72 10.93 7.49 -1.28
CA GLU A 72 11.87 8.61 -1.19
C GLU A 72 13.33 8.12 -1.17
N ARG A 73 13.66 7.16 -0.29
CA ARG A 73 15.02 6.57 -0.23
C ARG A 73 15.43 5.89 -1.52
N GLY A 74 14.48 5.25 -2.21
CA GLY A 74 14.70 4.58 -3.48
C GLY A 74 14.69 5.51 -4.70
N SER A 75 14.33 6.79 -4.52
CA SER A 75 13.99 7.71 -5.62
C SER A 75 12.96 7.13 -6.59
N ALA A 76 12.01 6.34 -6.08
CA ALA A 76 10.96 5.70 -6.84
C ALA A 76 9.85 6.71 -7.14
N ALA A 77 9.54 6.90 -8.42
CA ALA A 77 8.45 7.77 -8.85
C ALA A 77 7.07 7.12 -8.57
N THR A 78 7.00 5.79 -8.64
CA THR A 78 5.79 5.00 -8.41
C THR A 78 6.05 3.81 -7.48
N VAL A 79 5.00 3.27 -6.85
CA VAL A 79 5.10 2.09 -5.98
C VAL A 79 5.70 0.88 -6.73
N ALA A 80 5.39 0.73 -8.02
CA ALA A 80 5.90 -0.37 -8.85
C ALA A 80 7.43 -0.40 -9.00
N GLU A 81 8.10 0.73 -8.77
CA GLU A 81 9.56 0.85 -8.88
C GLU A 81 10.29 0.39 -7.62
N LEU A 82 9.58 0.17 -6.51
CA LEU A 82 10.16 -0.45 -5.32
C LEU A 82 10.50 -1.91 -5.57
N ASP A 83 11.57 -2.38 -4.93
CA ASP A 83 11.93 -3.78 -5.00
C ASP A 83 10.84 -4.67 -4.36
N ARG A 84 10.67 -5.88 -4.90
CA ARG A 84 9.60 -6.80 -4.46
C ARG A 84 9.74 -7.24 -3.00
N GLU A 85 10.95 -7.25 -2.43
CA GLU A 85 11.16 -7.61 -1.02
C GLU A 85 10.62 -6.51 -0.09
N THR A 86 10.93 -5.25 -0.40
CA THR A 86 10.37 -4.07 0.27
C THR A 86 8.84 -4.05 0.20
N LEU A 87 8.27 -4.37 -0.97
CA LEU A 87 6.81 -4.44 -1.13
C LEU A 87 6.19 -5.58 -0.32
N ARG A 88 6.74 -6.80 -0.38
CA ARG A 88 6.21 -7.96 0.38
C ARG A 88 6.20 -7.74 1.89
N SER A 89 7.25 -7.13 2.44
CA SER A 89 7.32 -6.86 3.89
C SER A 89 6.24 -5.89 4.42
N ARG A 90 5.54 -5.19 3.51
CA ARG A 90 4.53 -4.17 3.81
C ARG A 90 3.12 -4.57 3.33
N ALA A 91 3.05 -5.41 2.30
CA ALA A 91 1.84 -5.85 1.61
C ALA A 91 0.69 -6.22 2.56
N ASP A 92 0.90 -7.13 3.51
CA ASP A 92 -0.17 -7.63 4.38
C ASP A 92 -0.73 -6.57 5.36
N ARG A 93 -0.02 -5.46 5.54
CA ARG A 93 -0.29 -4.44 6.58
C ARG A 93 -0.82 -3.13 6.03
N LEU A 94 -0.80 -2.97 4.71
CA LEU A 94 -1.19 -1.75 4.00
C LEU A 94 -2.73 -1.59 3.89
N TRP A 95 -3.49 -2.67 4.11
CA TRP A 95 -4.95 -2.67 4.03
C TRP A 95 -5.59 -2.92 5.40
N VAL A 96 -6.48 -2.02 5.84
CA VAL A 96 -7.47 -2.38 6.86
C VAL A 96 -8.58 -3.15 6.14
N VAL A 97 -8.70 -4.46 6.40
CA VAL A 97 -9.96 -5.16 6.17
C VAL A 97 -10.82 -4.91 7.43
N PRO A 98 -11.95 -4.21 7.35
CA PRO A 98 -12.87 -4.12 8.48
C PRO A 98 -13.31 -5.54 8.88
N PRO A 99 -13.49 -5.85 10.18
CA PRO A 99 -14.06 -7.13 10.56
C PRO A 99 -15.46 -7.25 9.93
N GLY A 100 -15.60 -8.15 8.95
CA GLY A 100 -16.80 -8.28 8.11
C GLY A 100 -16.54 -8.33 6.60
N GLY A 101 -15.33 -8.03 6.13
CA GLY A 101 -14.90 -8.32 4.77
C GLY A 101 -15.73 -7.62 3.68
N SER A 102 -15.54 -6.31 3.52
CA SER A 102 -15.72 -5.62 2.23
C SER A 102 -15.07 -4.23 2.30
N PHE A 103 -14.43 -3.81 1.20
CA PHE A 103 -13.85 -2.46 1.01
C PHE A 103 -14.93 -1.45 0.57
N LEU A 104 -16.03 -1.36 1.33
CA LEU A 104 -17.08 -0.36 1.08
C LEU A 104 -16.74 0.97 1.75
#